data_AF-A0A2I0LB58-F1
#
_entry.id   AF-A0A2I0LB58-F1
#
_cell.length_a   1.000
_cell.length_b   1.000
_cell.length_c   1.000
_cell.angle_alpha   90.00
_cell.angle_beta   90.00
_cell.angle_gamma   90.00
#
_symmetry.space_group_name_H-M   'P 1'
#
loop_
_entity.id
_entity.type
_entity.pdbx_description
1 polymer ?
#
loop_
_entity_poly.entity_id
_entity_poly.type
_entity_poly.pdbx_seq_one_letter_code
_entity_poly.pdbx_strand_id
1 'polypeptide(L)'
;MSTNVISVQQKLTASWNAKGRTYYRYSTIVTNKSSKTLKDLKLSISKLYGPLWGLTKYQNSYTFPSWIQSLPAGKTLAFVYVHSSPQADVSVSSYKLD
;
A
#
# COMPACT_ATOMS: atom_id res chain seq x y z
N MET A 1 -9.34 -19.14 -12.52
CA MET A 1 -9.17 -17.68 -12.37
C MET A 1 -8.89 -17.40 -10.89
N SER A 2 -7.66 -17.10 -10.48
CA SER A 2 -7.43 -16.65 -9.10
C SER A 2 -8.07 -15.28 -8.94
N THR A 3 -9.22 -15.22 -8.27
CA THR A 3 -9.85 -13.95 -7.91
C THR A 3 -8.91 -13.25 -6.93
N ASN A 4 -8.33 -12.12 -7.36
CA ASN A 4 -7.45 -11.35 -6.49
C ASN A 4 -8.33 -10.61 -5.46
N VAL A 5 -8.58 -11.28 -4.34
CA VAL A 5 -9.50 -10.82 -3.29
C VAL A 5 -8.95 -9.65 -2.47
N ILE A 6 -7.67 -9.30 -2.65
CA ILE A 6 -7.07 -8.10 -2.08
C ILE A 6 -6.69 -7.17 -3.24
N SER A 7 -7.36 -6.02 -3.36
CA SER A 7 -7.05 -5.06 -4.43
C SER A 7 -6.19 -3.91 -3.95
N VAL A 8 -5.27 -3.47 -4.79
CA VAL A 8 -4.43 -2.29 -4.56
C VAL A 8 -4.76 -1.25 -5.63
N GLN A 9 -5.01 -0.01 -5.22
CA GLN A 9 -5.29 1.10 -6.13
C GLN A 9 -4.46 2.31 -5.71
N GLN A 10 -3.67 2.86 -6.63
CA GLN A 10 -2.83 4.03 -6.40
C GLN A 10 -3.43 5.23 -7.14
N LYS A 11 -3.57 6.37 -6.44
CA LYS A 11 -4.08 7.62 -7.01
C LYS A 11 -3.05 8.73 -6.80
N LEU A 12 -2.66 9.41 -7.88
CA LEU A 12 -1.89 10.66 -7.78
C LEU A 12 -2.77 11.72 -7.11
N THR A 13 -2.29 12.30 -6.03
CA THR A 13 -3.06 13.27 -5.21
C THR A 13 -2.44 14.65 -5.18
N ALA A 14 -1.14 14.76 -5.39
CA ALA A 14 -0.45 16.04 -5.54
C ALA A 14 0.84 15.85 -6.35
N SER A 15 1.27 16.92 -7.01
CA SER A 15 2.57 17.04 -7.66
C SER A 15 3.10 18.44 -7.45
N TRP A 16 4.39 18.59 -7.13
CA TRP A 16 5.02 19.89 -6.93
C TRP A 16 6.49 19.88 -7.31
N ASN A 17 7.01 21.04 -7.69
CA ASN A 17 8.44 21.24 -7.94
C ASN A 17 9.12 21.74 -6.66
N ALA A 18 10.22 21.12 -6.28
CA ALA A 18 11.08 21.58 -5.19
C ALA A 18 12.55 21.38 -5.58
N LYS A 19 13.36 22.44 -5.50
CA LYS A 19 14.81 22.41 -5.80
C LYS A 19 15.14 21.76 -7.16
N GLY A 20 14.37 22.10 -8.20
CA GLY A 20 14.56 21.59 -9.56
C GLY A 20 14.13 20.13 -9.78
N ARG A 21 13.40 19.52 -8.84
CA ARG A 21 12.84 18.16 -8.98
C ARG A 21 11.33 18.17 -8.81
N THR A 22 10.63 17.41 -9.65
CA THR A 22 9.20 17.15 -9.49
C THR A 22 8.98 16.02 -8.51
N TYR A 23 8.17 16.25 -7.49
CA TYR A 23 7.74 15.27 -6.51
C TYR A 23 6.28 14.91 -6.74
N TYR A 24 5.96 13.63 -6.55
CA TYR A 24 4.61 13.10 -6.68
C TYR A 24 4.19 12.48 -5.34
N ARG A 25 2.97 12.80 -4.91
CA ARG A 25 2.31 12.17 -3.77
C ARG A 25 1.21 11.24 -4.26
N TYR A 26 1.33 9.96 -3.91
CA TYR A 26 0.32 8.96 -4.20
C TYR A 26 -0.39 8.54 -2.92
N SER A 27 -1.72 8.47 -2.98
CA SER A 27 -2.55 7.79 -1.98
C SER A 27 -2.89 6.40 -2.51
N THR A 28 -2.57 5.38 -1.72
CA THR A 28 -2.81 3.98 -2.10
C THR A 28 -3.87 3.39 -1.18
N ILE A 29 -4.88 2.76 -1.78
CA ILE A 29 -5.97 2.08 -1.08
C ILE A 29 -5.81 0.58 -1.30
N VAL A 30 -5.72 -0.17 -0.21
CA VAL A 30 -5.78 -1.62 -0.17
C VAL A 30 -7.16 -2.03 0.33
N THR A 31 -7.90 -2.81 -0.45
CA THR A 31 -9.27 -3.24 -0.11
C THR A 31 -9.30 -4.74 0.09
N ASN A 32 -9.83 -5.18 1.24
CA ASN A 32 -10.20 -6.57 1.44
C ASN A 32 -11.56 -6.83 0.76
N LYS A 33 -11.53 -7.40 -0.44
CA LYS A 33 -12.73 -7.80 -1.21
C LYS A 33 -13.17 -9.23 -0.91
N SER A 34 -12.50 -9.93 0.02
CA SER A 34 -12.94 -11.25 0.46
C SER A 34 -14.15 -11.14 1.39
N SER A 35 -14.79 -12.28 1.65
CA SER A 35 -15.85 -12.41 2.66
C SER A 35 -15.31 -12.65 4.08
N LYS A 36 -13.98 -12.68 4.25
CA LYS A 36 -13.29 -13.06 5.50
C LYS A 36 -12.46 -11.90 6.04
N THR A 37 -12.15 -11.92 7.33
CA THR A 37 -11.23 -10.95 7.93
C THR A 37 -9.80 -11.26 7.51
N LEU A 38 -9.10 -10.23 7.02
CA LEU A 38 -7.69 -10.31 6.65
C LEU A 38 -6.83 -10.10 7.91
N LYS A 39 -6.17 -11.16 8.39
CA LYS A 39 -5.33 -11.13 9.59
C LYS A 39 -3.91 -10.72 9.32
N ASP A 40 -3.36 -11.19 8.21
CA ASP A 40 -1.99 -10.88 7.82
C ASP A 40 -1.98 -10.35 6.41
N LEU A 41 -1.21 -9.28 6.19
CA LEU A 41 -0.97 -8.70 4.88
C LEU A 41 0.53 -8.40 4.75
N LYS A 42 1.13 -8.90 3.67
CA LYS A 42 2.45 -8.48 3.22
C LYS A 42 2.35 -7.87 1.84
N LEU A 43 2.83 -6.64 1.72
CA LEU A 43 2.98 -5.90 0.48
C LEU A 43 4.44 -5.89 0.06
N SER A 44 4.68 -6.10 -1.23
CA SER A 44 5.94 -5.78 -1.88
C SER A 44 5.83 -4.39 -2.50
N ILE A 45 6.80 -3.52 -2.21
CA ILE A 45 6.88 -2.18 -2.79
C ILE A 45 8.27 -2.02 -3.37
N SER A 46 8.36 -1.83 -4.69
CA SER A 46 9.61 -1.60 -5.40
C SER A 46 9.58 -0.27 -6.17
N LYS A 47 10.76 0.19 -6.60
CA LYS A 47 10.94 1.52 -7.24
C LYS A 47 10.42 2.69 -6.38
N LEU A 48 10.40 2.51 -5.05
CA LEU A 48 10.12 3.56 -4.08
C LEU A 48 11.43 4.10 -3.52
N TYR A 49 11.64 5.41 -3.70
CA TYR A 49 12.90 6.09 -3.34
C TYR A 49 12.69 7.25 -2.36
N GLY A 50 11.52 7.32 -1.73
CA GLY A 50 11.15 8.39 -0.82
C GLY A 50 10.31 7.89 0.34
N PRO A 51 9.86 8.81 1.21
CA PRO A 51 9.15 8.44 2.42
C PRO A 51 7.79 7.81 2.14
N LEU A 52 7.39 6.92 3.05
CA LEU A 52 6.10 6.25 3.07
C LEU A 52 5.52 6.31 4.48
N TRP A 53 4.20 6.48 4.56
CA TRP A 53 3.43 6.51 5.80
C TRP A 53 2.19 5.62 5.71
N GLY A 54 1.78 5.04 6.84
CA GLY A 54 0.58 4.20 6.92
C GLY A 54 0.81 2.69 6.78
N LEU A 55 2.07 2.24 6.79
CA LEU A 55 2.45 0.82 6.86
C LEU A 55 3.63 0.63 7.82
N THR A 56 3.79 -0.59 8.32
CA THR A 56 4.98 -1.00 9.07
C THR A 56 5.93 -1.79 8.15
N LYS A 57 7.19 -1.37 8.04
CA LYS A 57 8.21 -2.14 7.32
C LYS A 57 8.58 -3.37 8.14
N TYR A 58 8.54 -4.55 7.53
CA TYR A 58 8.93 -5.82 8.12
C TYR A 58 9.82 -6.59 7.15
N GLN A 59 11.11 -6.68 7.46
CA GLN A 59 12.15 -7.22 6.57
C GLN A 59 12.09 -6.57 5.18
N ASN A 60 11.86 -7.36 4.13
CA ASN A 60 11.76 -6.94 2.73
C ASN A 60 10.31 -6.64 2.30
N SER A 61 9.38 -6.52 3.24
CA SER A 61 7.94 -6.32 2.99
C SER A 61 7.36 -5.20 3.84
N TYR A 62 6.12 -4.84 3.53
CA TYR A 62 5.33 -3.89 4.33
C TYR A 62 4.05 -4.56 4.83
N THR A 63 3.69 -4.28 6.06
CA THR A 63 2.56 -4.89 6.78
C THR A 63 1.62 -3.81 7.32
N PHE A 64 0.57 -4.22 8.04
CA PHE A 64 -0.32 -3.28 8.70
C PHE A 64 0.46 -2.26 9.57
N PRO A 65 -0.04 -1.02 9.69
CA PRO A 65 0.49 -0.11 10.68
C PRO A 65 0.27 -0.69 12.09
N SER A 66 1.14 -0.34 13.04
CA SER A 66 1.18 -0.97 14.38
C SER A 66 -0.13 -0.89 15.18
N TRP A 67 -1.02 0.04 14.85
CA TRP A 67 -2.32 0.22 15.51
C TRP A 67 -3.46 -0.60 14.88
N ILE A 68 -3.22 -1.35 13.79
CA ILE A 68 -4.22 -2.21 13.13
C ILE A 68 -3.70 -3.65 13.12
N GLN A 69 -4.51 -4.58 13.65
CA GLN A 69 -4.16 -6.00 13.70
C GLN A 69 -4.85 -6.83 12.60
N SER A 70 -5.91 -6.31 11.99
CA SER A 70 -6.64 -7.01 10.94
C SER A 70 -7.51 -6.04 10.13
N LEU A 71 -7.94 -6.47 8.95
CA LEU A 71 -8.80 -5.71 8.06
C LEU A 71 -10.07 -6.51 7.73
N PRO A 72 -11.24 -6.15 8.29
CA PRO A 72 -12.50 -6.86 8.03
C PRO A 72 -12.90 -6.88 6.56
N ALA A 73 -13.82 -7.78 6.21
CA ALA A 73 -14.40 -7.87 4.87
C ALA A 73 -14.99 -6.52 4.40
N GLY A 74 -14.70 -6.14 3.17
CA GLY A 74 -15.15 -4.88 2.55
C GLY A 74 -14.44 -3.62 3.07
N LYS A 75 -13.57 -3.72 4.08
CA LYS A 75 -12.83 -2.56 4.62
C LYS A 75 -11.56 -2.28 3.84
N THR A 76 -11.05 -1.05 4.04
CA THR A 76 -9.85 -0.55 3.37
C THR A 76 -8.78 -0.12 4.36
N LEU A 77 -7.53 -0.26 3.91
CA LEU A 77 -6.33 0.33 4.51
C LEU A 77 -5.78 1.35 3.52
N ALA A 78 -5.40 2.53 3.99
CA ALA A 78 -4.76 3.55 3.17
C ALA A 78 -3.33 3.82 3.62
N PHE A 79 -2.44 4.01 2.66
CA PHE A 79 -1.07 4.48 2.90
C PHE A 79 -0.65 5.49 1.83
N VAL A 80 0.35 6.29 2.14
CA VAL A 80 0.82 7.38 1.27
C VAL A 80 2.31 7.25 1.07
N TYR A 81 2.78 7.55 -0.13
CA TYR A 81 4.21 7.75 -0.37
C TYR A 81 4.46 8.99 -1.24
N VAL A 82 5.66 9.53 -1.08
CA VAL A 82 6.15 10.68 -1.84
C VAL A 82 7.52 10.34 -2.41
N HIS A 83 7.73 10.58 -3.69
CA HIS A 83 9.05 10.47 -4.33
C HIS A 83 9.13 11.29 -5.62
N SER A 84 10.33 11.50 -6.14
CA SER A 84 10.59 12.20 -7.41
C SER A 84 10.85 11.22 -8.56
N SER A 85 9.95 10.25 -8.73
CA SER A 85 10.04 9.15 -9.70
C SER A 85 8.63 8.81 -10.19
N PRO A 86 8.47 8.08 -11.31
CA PRO A 86 7.19 7.47 -11.65
C PRO A 86 6.64 6.61 -10.53
N GLN A 87 5.32 6.38 -10.54
CA GLN A 87 4.57 5.55 -9.60
C GLN A 87 5.32 4.28 -9.21
N ALA A 88 5.47 4.02 -7.91
CA ALA A 88 6.10 2.82 -7.38
C ALA A 88 5.28 1.56 -7.71
N ASP A 89 5.94 0.42 -7.85
CA ASP A 89 5.26 -0.86 -8.06
C ASP A 89 4.79 -1.39 -6.69
N VAL A 90 3.48 -1.59 -6.52
CA VAL A 90 2.89 -2.12 -5.29
C VAL A 90 2.11 -3.39 -5.59
N SER A 91 2.46 -4.49 -4.92
CA SER A 91 1.77 -5.77 -5.07
C SER A 91 1.57 -6.47 -3.73
N VAL A 92 0.57 -7.35 -3.67
CA VAL A 92 0.35 -8.24 -2.53
C VAL A 92 1.31 -9.42 -2.66
N SER A 93 2.24 -9.57 -1.71
CA SER A 93 3.18 -10.69 -1.71
C SER A 93 2.60 -11.92 -1.01
N SER A 94 1.88 -11.72 0.10
CA SER A 94 1.15 -12.78 0.78
C SER A 94 0.07 -12.21 1.71
N TYR A 95 -0.90 -13.05 2.07
CA TYR A 95 -1.94 -12.69 3.02
C TYR A 95 -2.53 -13.92 3.72
N LYS A 96 -3.23 -13.70 4.84
CA LYS A 96 -3.98 -14.73 5.57
C LYS A 96 -5.40 -14.25 5.88
N LEU A 97 -6.39 -15.06 5.54
CA LEU A 97 -7.81 -14.86 5.89
C LEU A 97 -8.21 -15.81 7.02
N ASP A 98 -9.10 -15.36 7.92
CA ASP A 98 -9.82 -16.23 8.88
C ASP A 98 -10.79 -17.17 8.19
#